data_AF-A0A662VMU7-F1
#
_entry.id   AF-A0A662VMU7-F1
#
_cell.length_a   1.000
_cell.length_b   1.000
_cell.length_c   1.000
_cell.angle_alpha   90.00
_cell.angle_beta   90.00
_cell.angle_gamma   90.00
#
_symmetry.space_group_name_H-M   'P 1'
#
loop_
_entity.id
_entity.type
_entity.pdbx_description
1 polymer ?
#
loop_
_entity_poly.entity_id
_entity_poly.type
_entity_poly.pdbx_seq_one_letter_code
_entity_poly.pdbx_strand_id
1 'polypeptide(L)'
;MREEVIAVDELQILLNLIDDEISIMYPLYSHFQLLTASATSPDEDCYRLKIIQREHDFEKQELSQNPEMPSYNDFIEYLLASGILGYENKEDFAERLKHYKSLKKKVYFCPDTNIIYHRFISSSELIKPSEILFVETVREEIEASLNFKYSPVQIAEMKRSVRFQPFLLDEFVNRRMKKSRIAAYIALREYRTLKAQAVEVEGVEKSSSDKEGNDMIIEHHCQFCSQQTDLWLIFVKHKV
;
A
#
# COMPACT_ATOMS: atom_id res chain seq x y z
N MET A 1 -18.62 -24.84 -15.12
CA MET A 1 -17.99 -24.86 -13.78
C MET A 1 -18.87 -23.96 -12.90
N ARG A 2 -19.32 -24.42 -11.73
CA ARG A 2 -20.03 -23.54 -10.79
C ARG A 2 -18.97 -22.69 -10.10
N GLU A 3 -19.12 -21.38 -10.13
CA GLU A 3 -18.32 -20.46 -9.33
C GLU A 3 -18.92 -20.46 -7.92
N GLU A 4 -18.15 -20.89 -6.93
CA GLU A 4 -18.52 -20.81 -5.52
C GLU A 4 -17.91 -19.52 -4.94
N VAL A 5 -18.72 -18.72 -4.24
CA VAL A 5 -18.27 -17.47 -3.61
C VAL A 5 -17.98 -17.77 -2.15
N ILE A 6 -16.74 -17.51 -1.73
CA ILE A 6 -16.25 -17.79 -0.38
C ILE A 6 -16.12 -16.47 0.37
N ALA A 7 -16.63 -16.41 1.59
CA ALA A 7 -16.51 -15.24 2.45
C ALA A 7 -15.07 -15.09 3.00
N VAL A 8 -14.71 -13.89 3.45
CA VAL A 8 -13.33 -13.59 3.89
C VAL A 8 -12.92 -14.44 5.11
N ASP A 9 -13.86 -14.71 6.02
CA ASP A 9 -13.68 -15.56 7.19
C ASP A 9 -13.60 -17.06 6.85
N GLU A 10 -14.12 -17.46 5.70
CA GLU A 10 -14.02 -18.83 5.19
C GLU A 10 -12.71 -19.07 4.42
N LEU A 11 -11.97 -18.01 4.06
CA LEU A 11 -10.74 -18.13 3.28
C LEU A 11 -9.70 -18.99 4.00
N GLN A 12 -9.52 -18.84 5.31
CA GLN A 12 -8.59 -19.68 6.06
C GLN A 12 -9.00 -21.16 6.03
N ILE A 13 -10.30 -21.44 6.10
CA ILE A 13 -10.82 -22.81 6.01
C ILE A 13 -10.51 -23.39 4.63
N LEU A 14 -10.75 -22.62 3.57
CA LEU A 14 -10.41 -23.03 2.20
C LEU A 14 -8.92 -23.31 2.05
N LEU A 15 -8.06 -22.41 2.52
CA LEU A 15 -6.60 -22.56 2.43
C LEU A 15 -6.12 -23.81 3.18
N ASN A 16 -6.73 -24.14 4.32
CA ASN A 16 -6.42 -25.33 5.09
C ASN A 16 -6.93 -26.63 4.43
N LEU A 17 -7.87 -26.55 3.48
CA LEU A 17 -8.38 -27.71 2.73
C LEU A 17 -7.58 -27.96 1.44
N ILE A 18 -6.74 -27.00 1.03
CA ILE A 18 -5.89 -27.11 -0.16
C ILE A 18 -4.50 -27.57 0.29
N ASP A 19 -4.23 -28.86 0.17
CA ASP A 19 -2.97 -29.49 0.63
C ASP A 19 -1.78 -29.28 -0.34
N ASP A 20 -2.02 -28.78 -1.55
CA ASP A 20 -1.01 -28.74 -2.62
C ASP A 20 -0.51 -27.30 -2.90
N GLU A 21 -1.13 -26.65 -3.89
CA GLU A 21 -0.68 -25.39 -4.47
C GLU A 21 -1.88 -24.47 -4.72
N ILE A 22 -1.73 -23.21 -4.31
CA ILE A 22 -2.67 -22.14 -4.59
C ILE A 22 -2.14 -21.31 -5.75
N SER A 23 -2.91 -21.21 -6.82
CA SER A 23 -2.61 -20.34 -7.96
C SER A 23 -3.43 -19.05 -7.85
N ILE A 24 -2.76 -17.90 -7.88
CA ILE A 24 -3.40 -16.59 -7.88
C ILE A 24 -3.29 -16.00 -9.28
N MET A 25 -4.43 -15.63 -9.86
CA MET A 25 -4.53 -15.10 -11.22
C MET A 25 -5.22 -13.74 -11.21
N TYR A 26 -4.86 -12.88 -12.15
CA TYR A 26 -5.59 -11.63 -12.37
C TYR A 26 -6.78 -11.86 -13.30
N PRO A 27 -8.03 -11.58 -12.87
CA PRO A 27 -9.22 -12.05 -13.57
C PRO A 27 -9.50 -11.35 -14.91
N LEU A 28 -9.00 -10.12 -15.13
CA LEU A 28 -9.29 -9.37 -16.36
C LEU A 28 -8.30 -9.66 -17.50
N TYR A 29 -7.17 -10.31 -17.21
CA TYR A 29 -6.16 -10.69 -18.20
C TYR A 29 -6.28 -12.16 -18.58
N SER A 30 -5.90 -12.51 -19.81
CA SER A 30 -5.97 -13.88 -20.31
C SER A 30 -4.91 -14.76 -19.65
N HIS A 31 -5.33 -15.76 -18.86
CA HIS A 31 -4.41 -16.74 -18.24
C HIS A 31 -3.23 -16.09 -17.50
N PHE A 32 -3.45 -14.93 -16.87
CA PHE A 32 -2.39 -14.17 -16.25
C PHE A 32 -2.21 -14.57 -14.78
N GLN A 33 -1.40 -15.60 -14.58
CA GLN A 33 -1.12 -16.14 -13.27
C GLN A 33 0.00 -15.35 -12.59
N LEU A 34 -0.34 -14.62 -11.52
CA LEU A 34 0.56 -13.72 -10.80
C LEU A 34 1.60 -14.49 -9.99
N LEU A 35 1.13 -15.39 -9.13
CA LEU A 35 1.97 -16.16 -8.23
C LEU A 35 1.35 -17.52 -7.91
N THR A 36 2.20 -18.39 -7.37
CA THR A 36 1.82 -19.65 -6.74
C THR A 36 2.27 -19.65 -5.29
N ALA A 37 1.46 -20.22 -4.42
CA ALA A 37 1.80 -20.49 -3.03
C ALA A 37 1.73 -22.00 -2.81
N SER A 38 2.81 -22.60 -2.32
CA SER A 38 2.87 -24.02 -1.98
C SER A 38 3.23 -24.14 -0.51
N ALA A 39 2.60 -25.07 0.22
CA ALA A 39 2.99 -25.30 1.60
C ALA A 39 4.47 -25.71 1.64
N THR A 40 5.25 -25.07 2.51
CA THR A 40 6.53 -25.67 2.92
C THR A 40 6.23 -26.91 3.77
N SER A 41 7.22 -27.76 4.02
CA SER A 41 7.02 -29.06 4.71
C SER A 41 6.06 -28.96 5.92
N PRO A 42 5.37 -30.03 6.31
CA PRO A 42 4.37 -30.01 7.40
C PRO A 42 4.82 -29.40 8.74
N ASP A 43 6.14 -29.31 8.96
CA ASP A 43 6.76 -28.73 10.15
C ASP A 43 7.01 -27.21 10.06
N GLU A 44 6.78 -26.58 8.91
CA GLU A 44 6.91 -25.14 8.68
C GLU A 44 5.53 -24.52 8.41
N ASP A 45 4.99 -23.74 9.37
CA ASP A 45 3.73 -22.99 9.26
C ASP A 45 3.84 -21.80 8.26
N CYS A 46 4.33 -22.04 7.05
CA CYS A 46 4.46 -21.01 6.03
C CYS A 46 4.22 -21.53 4.61
N TYR A 47 4.09 -20.58 3.68
CA TYR A 47 3.96 -20.87 2.25
C TYR A 47 5.20 -20.40 1.52
N ARG A 48 5.72 -21.24 0.62
CA ARG A 48 6.68 -20.81 -0.38
C ARG A 48 5.95 -20.16 -1.54
N LEU A 49 6.19 -18.86 -1.71
CA LEU A 49 5.67 -18.09 -2.83
C LEU A 49 6.63 -18.15 -4.02
N LYS A 50 6.09 -18.44 -5.20
CA LYS A 50 6.78 -18.31 -6.48
C LYS A 50 6.03 -17.30 -7.34
N ILE A 51 6.63 -16.13 -7.52
CA ILE A 51 6.15 -15.08 -8.42
C ILE A 51 6.45 -15.53 -9.86
N ILE A 52 5.42 -15.54 -10.70
CA ILE A 52 5.52 -16.05 -12.08
C ILE A 52 5.72 -14.89 -13.05
N GLN A 53 4.95 -13.80 -12.90
CA GLN A 53 5.00 -12.66 -13.81
C GLN A 53 6.06 -11.64 -13.37
N ARG A 54 6.74 -11.07 -14.36
CA ARG A 54 7.68 -9.95 -14.21
C ARG A 54 7.13 -8.73 -14.92
N GLU A 55 7.81 -7.59 -14.75
CA GLU A 55 7.42 -6.31 -15.35
C GLU A 55 7.02 -6.41 -16.83
N HIS A 56 7.89 -7.01 -17.64
CA HIS A 56 7.67 -7.18 -19.08
C HIS A 56 6.40 -8.00 -19.44
N ASP A 57 5.89 -8.84 -18.54
CA ASP A 57 4.69 -9.62 -18.77
C ASP A 57 3.42 -8.78 -18.58
N PHE A 58 3.46 -7.80 -17.68
CA PHE A 58 2.40 -6.81 -17.51
C PHE A 58 2.34 -5.87 -18.72
N GLU A 59 3.50 -5.46 -19.25
CA GLU A 59 3.58 -4.58 -20.43
C GLU A 59 3.00 -5.21 -21.70
N LYS A 60 3.15 -6.53 -21.85
CA LYS A 60 2.62 -7.31 -22.99
C LYS A 60 1.10 -7.49 -22.98
N GLN A 61 0.42 -7.14 -21.90
CA GLN A 61 -1.04 -7.29 -21.84
C GLN A 61 -1.72 -6.27 -22.75
N GLU A 62 -2.78 -6.69 -23.43
CA GLU A 62 -3.51 -5.85 -24.41
C GLU A 62 -4.00 -4.51 -23.82
N LEU A 63 -4.15 -4.44 -22.49
CA LEU A 63 -4.65 -3.27 -21.77
C LEU A 63 -3.58 -2.61 -20.89
N SER A 64 -2.31 -2.94 -21.06
CA SER A 64 -1.20 -2.43 -20.22
C SER A 64 -1.07 -0.91 -20.22
N GLN A 65 -1.49 -0.27 -21.32
CA GLN A 65 -1.47 1.19 -21.48
C GLN A 65 -2.63 1.89 -20.76
N ASN A 66 -3.65 1.15 -20.33
CA ASN A 66 -4.75 1.73 -19.59
C ASN A 66 -4.31 1.90 -18.11
N PRO A 67 -4.24 3.14 -17.59
CA PRO A 67 -3.75 3.40 -16.24
C PRO A 67 -4.64 2.77 -15.15
N GLU A 68 -5.82 2.29 -15.50
CA GLU A 68 -6.77 1.63 -14.58
C GLU A 68 -6.54 0.14 -14.47
N MET A 69 -5.77 -0.45 -15.39
CA MET A 69 -5.35 -1.82 -15.30
C MET A 69 -4.17 -1.95 -14.32
N PRO A 70 -3.98 -3.13 -13.70
CA PRO A 70 -2.83 -3.35 -12.85
C PRO A 70 -1.56 -3.32 -13.68
N SER A 71 -0.60 -2.56 -13.17
CA SER A 71 0.79 -2.57 -13.57
C SER A 71 1.59 -3.48 -12.65
N TYR A 72 2.84 -3.76 -13.03
CA TYR A 72 3.77 -4.46 -12.16
C TYR A 72 4.04 -3.68 -10.86
N ASN A 73 4.10 -2.34 -10.92
CA ASN A 73 4.25 -1.51 -9.73
C ASN A 73 3.07 -1.66 -8.77
N ASP A 74 1.84 -1.70 -9.27
CA ASP A 74 0.68 -1.96 -8.41
C ASP A 74 0.87 -3.31 -7.69
N PHE A 75 1.29 -4.36 -8.41
CA PHE A 75 1.52 -5.67 -7.82
C PHE A 75 2.59 -5.65 -6.71
N ILE A 76 3.72 -4.95 -6.92
CA ILE A 76 4.76 -4.77 -5.90
C ILE A 76 4.24 -3.98 -4.70
N GLU A 77 3.54 -2.87 -4.92
CA GLU A 77 2.94 -2.04 -3.86
C GLU A 77 1.97 -2.85 -2.99
N TYR A 78 1.15 -3.72 -3.59
CA TYR A 78 0.26 -4.61 -2.84
C TYR A 78 1.02 -5.66 -2.02
N LEU A 79 2.10 -6.23 -2.56
CA LEU A 79 2.93 -7.16 -1.80
C LEU A 79 3.62 -6.46 -0.63
N LEU A 80 4.08 -5.22 -0.79
CA LEU A 80 4.61 -4.39 0.31
C LEU A 80 3.52 -4.10 1.35
N ALA A 81 2.33 -3.64 0.92
CA ALA A 81 1.20 -3.31 1.80
C ALA A 81 0.64 -4.52 2.56
N SER A 82 0.81 -5.73 2.01
CA SER A 82 0.47 -6.99 2.67
C SER A 82 1.51 -7.48 3.68
N GLY A 83 2.75 -6.96 3.61
CA GLY A 83 3.88 -7.43 4.40
C GLY A 83 4.58 -8.67 3.85
N ILE A 84 4.18 -9.18 2.68
CA ILE A 84 4.88 -10.27 1.98
C ILE A 84 6.26 -9.81 1.51
N LEU A 85 6.33 -8.62 0.91
CA LEU A 85 7.60 -7.98 0.58
C LEU A 85 7.97 -6.99 1.69
N GLY A 86 9.25 -6.94 2.01
CA GLY A 86 9.86 -5.92 2.85
C GLY A 86 10.58 -4.87 1.99
N TYR A 87 10.92 -3.75 2.61
CA TYR A 87 11.80 -2.76 2.00
C TYR A 87 13.24 -3.29 2.02
N GLU A 88 14.00 -3.07 0.96
CA GLU A 88 15.40 -3.52 0.88
C GLU A 88 16.29 -2.94 1.99
N ASN A 89 15.97 -1.73 2.44
CA ASN A 89 16.70 -1.03 3.50
C ASN A 89 16.10 -1.23 4.90
N LYS A 90 15.24 -2.25 5.10
CA LYS A 90 14.55 -2.47 6.38
C LYS A 90 15.53 -2.77 7.51
N GLU A 91 16.54 -3.60 7.27
CA GLU A 91 17.55 -3.99 8.26
C GLU A 91 18.40 -2.78 8.66
N ASP A 92 18.88 -2.01 7.69
CA ASP A 92 19.62 -0.76 7.92
C ASP A 92 18.79 0.24 8.75
N PHE A 93 17.49 0.35 8.45
CA PHE A 93 16.58 1.18 9.22
C PHE A 93 16.41 0.67 10.66
N ALA A 94 16.27 -0.65 10.85
CA ALA A 94 16.17 -1.26 12.17
C ALA A 94 17.43 -1.03 13.02
N GLU A 95 18.62 -1.03 12.42
CA GLU A 95 19.86 -0.68 13.12
C GLU A 95 19.90 0.79 13.54
N ARG A 96 19.56 1.71 12.63
CA ARG A 96 19.46 3.15 12.95
C ARG A 96 18.44 3.40 14.05
N LEU A 97 17.33 2.68 14.04
CA LEU A 97 16.29 2.75 15.06
C LEU A 97 16.78 2.38 16.46
N LYS A 98 17.71 1.41 16.59
CA LYS A 98 18.35 1.08 17.89
C LYS A 98 19.11 2.28 18.44
N HIS A 99 19.80 3.02 17.57
CA HIS A 99 20.51 4.24 17.96
C HIS A 99 19.54 5.36 18.37
N TYR A 100 18.43 5.55 17.65
CA TYR A 100 17.44 6.55 18.03
C TYR A 100 16.77 6.23 19.36
N LYS A 101 16.47 4.96 19.62
CA LYS A 101 15.86 4.51 20.89
C LYS A 101 16.81 4.59 22.10
N SER A 102 18.13 4.67 21.89
CA SER A 102 19.11 4.85 22.98
C SER A 102 19.33 6.32 23.37
N LEU A 103 18.78 7.27 22.60
CA LEU A 103 18.82 8.68 22.95
C LEU A 103 17.97 8.96 24.19
N LYS A 104 18.42 9.89 25.04
CA LYS A 104 17.68 10.32 26.24
C LYS A 104 16.45 11.18 25.93
N LYS A 105 16.31 11.64 24.68
CA LYS A 105 15.23 12.51 24.22
C LYS A 105 14.10 11.67 23.62
N LYS A 106 12.87 12.20 23.69
CA LYS A 106 11.72 11.58 23.03
C LYS A 106 11.85 11.75 21.51
N VAL A 107 11.81 10.65 20.78
CA VAL A 107 11.89 10.60 19.31
C VAL A 107 10.51 10.35 18.73
N TYR A 108 10.13 11.12 17.72
CA TYR A 108 8.96 10.85 16.89
C TYR A 108 9.36 10.69 15.42
N PHE A 109 8.59 9.89 14.71
CA PHE A 109 8.77 9.60 13.29
C PHE A 109 7.67 10.29 12.49
N CYS A 110 8.08 11.03 11.46
CA CYS A 110 7.17 11.64 10.51
C CYS A 110 7.21 10.82 9.21
N PRO A 111 6.19 9.99 8.93
CA PRO A 111 6.16 9.19 7.72
C PRO A 111 5.82 10.05 6.49
N ASP A 112 6.51 9.80 5.39
CA ASP A 112 6.04 10.17 4.04
C ASP A 112 4.71 9.44 3.74
N THR A 113 3.87 10.04 2.90
CA THR A 113 2.65 9.47 2.38
C THR A 113 2.88 8.07 1.78
N ASN A 114 3.98 7.82 1.05
CA ASN A 114 4.25 6.49 0.49
C ASN A 114 4.39 5.39 1.56
N ILE A 115 4.97 5.71 2.73
CA ILE A 115 5.08 4.78 3.87
C ILE A 115 3.68 4.35 4.34
N ILE A 116 2.70 5.24 4.26
CA ILE A 116 1.30 4.97 4.59
C ILE A 116 0.63 4.12 3.51
N TYR A 117 0.86 4.41 2.23
CA TYR A 117 0.36 3.59 1.12
C TYR A 117 0.89 2.15 1.18
N HIS A 118 2.14 1.96 1.57
CA HIS A 118 2.74 0.63 1.72
C HIS A 118 2.49 -0.01 3.09
N ARG A 119 1.70 0.62 3.96
CA ARG A 119 1.38 0.13 5.32
C ARG A 119 2.60 -0.30 6.14
N PHE A 120 3.76 0.30 5.86
CA PHE A 120 5.04 -0.15 6.40
C PHE A 120 5.06 -0.14 7.92
N ILE A 121 4.38 0.82 8.54
CA ILE A 121 4.34 0.97 9.99
C ILE A 121 3.64 -0.23 10.63
N SER A 122 2.44 -0.59 10.15
CA SER A 122 1.72 -1.75 10.67
C SER A 122 2.34 -3.08 10.25
N SER A 123 2.93 -3.18 9.05
CA SER A 123 3.49 -4.43 8.53
C SER A 123 4.90 -4.75 9.04
N SER A 124 5.69 -3.74 9.43
CA SER A 124 7.05 -3.94 9.92
C SER A 124 7.15 -4.11 11.44
N GLU A 125 6.18 -3.56 12.19
CA GLU A 125 6.17 -3.48 13.66
C GLU A 125 7.41 -2.80 14.28
N LEU A 126 8.24 -2.12 13.47
CA LEU A 126 9.48 -1.48 13.95
C LEU A 126 9.18 -0.21 14.75
N ILE A 127 8.19 0.56 14.30
CA ILE A 127 7.78 1.85 14.87
C ILE A 127 6.42 1.68 15.54
N LYS A 128 6.28 2.12 16.79
CA LYS A 128 4.98 2.07 17.46
C LYS A 128 4.08 3.21 16.96
N PRO A 129 2.75 3.00 16.82
CA PRO A 129 1.84 4.07 16.45
C PRO A 129 1.93 5.32 17.32
N SER A 130 2.20 5.17 18.62
CA SER A 130 2.42 6.28 19.57
C SER A 130 3.70 7.09 19.36
N GLU A 131 4.62 6.60 18.53
CA GLU A 131 5.87 7.25 18.18
C GLU A 131 5.75 8.00 16.83
N ILE A 132 4.56 8.07 16.25
CA ILE A 132 4.31 8.73 14.96
C ILE A 132 3.83 10.15 15.18
N LEU A 133 4.33 11.06 14.36
CA LEU A 133 3.84 12.41 14.20
C LEU A 133 3.30 12.58 12.78
N PHE A 134 2.00 12.81 12.65
CA PHE A 134 1.37 13.13 11.37
C PHE A 134 1.36 14.63 11.14
N VAL A 135 1.91 15.03 9.99
CA VAL A 135 1.75 16.38 9.44
C VAL A 135 0.48 16.41 8.61
N GLU A 136 -0.29 17.49 8.71
CA GLU A 136 -1.56 17.69 7.99
C GLU A 136 -1.44 17.42 6.49
N THR A 137 -0.32 17.80 5.85
CA THR A 137 -0.01 17.54 4.44
C THR A 137 -0.21 16.07 4.03
N VAL A 138 0.17 15.11 4.88
CA VAL A 138 0.01 13.67 4.58
C VAL A 138 -1.47 13.31 4.45
N ARG A 139 -2.30 13.86 5.33
CA ARG A 139 -3.76 13.66 5.27
C ARG A 139 -4.33 14.31 4.01
N GLU A 140 -3.92 15.54 3.70
CA GLU A 140 -4.39 16.27 2.52
C GLU A 140 -4.06 15.53 1.21
N GLU A 141 -2.87 14.91 1.11
CA GLU A 141 -2.49 14.12 -0.07
C GLU A 141 -3.33 12.84 -0.24
N ILE A 142 -3.64 12.16 0.87
CA ILE A 142 -4.52 10.99 0.86
C ILE A 142 -5.93 11.44 0.43
N GLU A 143 -6.46 12.52 1.03
CA GLU A 143 -7.79 13.03 0.74
C GLU A 143 -7.93 13.52 -0.71
N ALA A 144 -6.93 14.24 -1.24
CA ALA A 144 -6.88 14.66 -2.63
C ALA A 144 -6.96 13.46 -3.59
N SER A 145 -6.38 12.32 -3.21
CA SER A 145 -6.39 11.09 -3.99
C SER A 145 -7.75 10.35 -3.97
N LEU A 146 -8.70 10.71 -3.11
CA LEU A 146 -10.03 10.07 -3.02
C LEU A 146 -11.04 10.56 -4.07
N ASN A 147 -10.77 11.70 -4.70
CA ASN A 147 -11.76 12.43 -5.50
C ASN A 147 -11.83 11.99 -6.98
N PHE A 148 -11.04 11.00 -7.40
CA PHE A 148 -11.00 10.55 -8.79
C PHE A 148 -12.11 9.53 -9.06
N LYS A 149 -13.05 9.89 -9.94
CA LYS A 149 -14.18 9.05 -10.31
C LYS A 149 -14.25 8.82 -11.82
N TYR A 150 -14.58 7.60 -12.20
CA TYR A 150 -14.95 7.25 -13.57
C TYR A 150 -16.23 7.95 -13.99
N SER A 151 -16.25 8.33 -15.26
CA SER A 151 -17.49 8.54 -15.99
C SER A 151 -18.14 7.19 -16.35
N PRO A 152 -19.47 7.14 -16.57
CA PRO A 152 -20.13 5.94 -17.11
C PRO A 152 -19.51 5.45 -18.42
N VAL A 153 -19.03 6.38 -19.25
CA VAL A 153 -18.39 6.07 -20.54
C VAL A 153 -17.08 5.32 -20.33
N GLN A 154 -16.23 5.78 -19.40
CA GLN A 154 -14.97 5.10 -19.08
C GLN A 154 -15.19 3.66 -18.59
N ILE A 155 -16.21 3.44 -17.75
CA ILE A 155 -16.56 2.08 -17.30
C ILE A 155 -17.01 1.21 -18.47
N ALA A 156 -17.87 1.76 -19.34
CA ALA A 156 -18.33 1.04 -20.52
C ALA A 156 -17.20 0.71 -21.49
N GLU A 157 -16.24 1.61 -21.68
CA GLU A 157 -15.04 1.39 -22.50
C GLU A 157 -14.17 0.29 -21.90
N MET A 158 -13.84 0.36 -20.61
CA MET A 158 -13.07 -0.71 -19.93
C MET A 158 -13.75 -2.07 -20.08
N LYS A 159 -15.07 -2.14 -19.91
CA LYS A 159 -15.84 -3.39 -20.08
C LYS A 159 -15.76 -3.96 -21.50
N ARG A 160 -15.70 -3.11 -22.52
CA ARG A 160 -15.54 -3.56 -23.91
C ARG A 160 -14.13 -4.05 -24.20
N SER A 161 -13.14 -3.49 -23.50
CA SER A 161 -11.73 -3.82 -23.69
C SER A 161 -11.30 -5.07 -22.94
N VAL A 162 -12.00 -5.43 -21.85
CA VAL A 162 -11.70 -6.65 -21.07
C VAL A 162 -12.30 -7.89 -21.72
N ARG A 163 -11.46 -8.91 -21.92
CA ARG A 163 -11.84 -10.18 -22.55
C ARG A 163 -12.47 -11.18 -21.58
N PHE A 164 -12.12 -11.11 -20.29
CA PHE A 164 -12.54 -12.09 -19.28
C PHE A 164 -13.20 -11.43 -18.07
N GLN A 165 -14.29 -12.05 -17.60
CA GLN A 165 -15.04 -11.62 -16.41
C GLN A 165 -15.34 -10.09 -16.36
N PRO A 166 -15.86 -9.47 -17.44
CA PRO A 166 -16.15 -8.02 -17.47
C PRO A 166 -17.21 -7.60 -16.44
N PHE A 167 -17.99 -8.55 -15.90
CA PHE A 167 -18.93 -8.32 -14.81
C PHE A 167 -18.25 -7.87 -13.51
N LEU A 168 -16.96 -8.18 -13.30
CA LEU A 168 -16.22 -7.68 -12.13
C LEU A 168 -16.08 -6.16 -12.15
N LEU A 169 -16.15 -5.53 -13.33
CA LEU A 169 -16.17 -4.07 -13.45
C LEU A 169 -17.51 -3.46 -13.02
N ASP A 170 -18.56 -4.27 -12.81
CA ASP A 170 -19.80 -3.80 -12.15
C ASP A 170 -19.57 -3.46 -10.67
N GLU A 171 -18.58 -4.07 -10.03
CA GLU A 171 -18.21 -3.79 -8.63
C GLU A 171 -17.65 -2.37 -8.44
N PHE A 172 -17.32 -1.66 -9.53
CA PHE A 172 -16.94 -0.26 -9.49
C PHE A 172 -18.17 0.67 -9.27
N VAL A 173 -19.11 0.24 -8.42
CA VAL A 173 -20.41 0.87 -8.10
C VAL A 173 -20.25 2.34 -7.69
N ASN A 174 -19.21 2.63 -6.90
CA ASN A 174 -18.90 4.00 -6.44
C ASN A 174 -18.13 4.84 -7.46
N ARG A 175 -17.84 4.26 -8.63
CA ARG A 175 -17.05 4.81 -9.72
C ARG A 175 -15.66 5.30 -9.30
N ARG A 176 -15.10 4.85 -8.18
CA ARG A 176 -13.74 5.28 -7.77
C ARG A 176 -12.72 4.72 -8.76
N MET A 177 -11.86 5.57 -9.30
CA MET A 177 -10.69 5.17 -10.10
C MET A 177 -9.70 4.36 -9.27
N LYS A 178 -8.76 3.64 -9.91
CA LYS A 178 -7.74 2.80 -9.25
C LYS A 178 -7.04 3.54 -8.13
N LYS A 179 -6.50 4.73 -8.42
CA LYS A 179 -5.85 5.60 -7.44
C LYS A 179 -6.74 5.90 -6.22
N SER A 180 -8.02 6.21 -6.43
CA SER A 180 -8.96 6.47 -5.34
C SER A 180 -9.36 5.23 -4.56
N ARG A 181 -9.37 4.05 -5.18
CA ARG A 181 -9.57 2.79 -4.45
C ARG A 181 -8.38 2.48 -3.55
N ILE A 182 -7.15 2.63 -4.05
CA ILE A 182 -5.91 2.46 -3.27
C ILE A 182 -5.90 3.44 -2.09
N ALA A 183 -6.13 4.73 -2.36
CA ALA A 183 -6.18 5.76 -1.32
C ALA A 183 -7.24 5.45 -0.25
N ALA A 184 -8.44 5.01 -0.66
CA ALA A 184 -9.54 4.74 0.28
C ALA A 184 -9.35 3.48 1.13
N TYR A 185 -8.92 2.38 0.49
CA TYR A 185 -8.91 1.07 1.13
C TYR A 185 -7.58 0.70 1.78
N ILE A 186 -6.49 1.33 1.35
CA ILE A 186 -5.15 1.11 1.90
C ILE A 186 -4.74 2.31 2.74
N ALA A 187 -4.39 3.44 2.10
CA ALA A 187 -3.75 4.56 2.78
C ALA A 187 -4.64 5.20 3.85
N LEU A 188 -5.91 5.50 3.55
CA LEU A 188 -6.84 6.10 4.51
C LEU A 188 -7.17 5.15 5.67
N ARG A 189 -7.26 3.85 5.40
CA ARG A 189 -7.49 2.83 6.44
C ARG A 189 -6.29 2.73 7.38
N GLU A 190 -5.08 2.70 6.82
CA GLU A 190 -3.83 2.71 7.58
C GLU A 190 -3.71 3.98 8.41
N TYR A 191 -3.86 5.15 7.79
CA TYR A 191 -3.84 6.44 8.47
C TYR A 191 -4.82 6.48 9.65
N ARG A 192 -6.08 6.06 9.45
CA ARG A 192 -7.08 6.02 10.54
C ARG A 192 -6.69 5.09 11.67
N THR A 193 -6.09 3.95 11.36
CA THR A 193 -5.63 2.96 12.35
C THR A 193 -4.52 3.55 13.21
N LEU A 194 -3.56 4.23 12.58
CA LEU A 194 -2.42 4.84 13.26
C LEU A 194 -2.80 6.12 14.02
N LYS A 195 -3.69 6.93 13.44
CA LYS A 195 -4.15 8.21 14.02
C LYS A 195 -4.72 8.06 15.42
N ALA A 196 -5.31 6.91 15.76
CA ALA A 196 -5.84 6.66 17.10
C ALA A 196 -4.78 6.78 18.22
N GLN A 197 -3.49 6.63 17.89
CA GLN A 197 -2.38 6.67 18.85
C GLN A 197 -1.29 7.68 18.49
N ALA A 198 -1.25 8.15 17.24
CA ALA A 198 -0.26 9.11 16.77
C ALA A 198 -0.51 10.53 17.30
N VAL A 199 0.53 11.36 17.27
CA VAL A 199 0.45 12.80 17.50
C VAL A 199 0.14 13.50 16.18
N GLU A 200 -0.82 14.43 16.16
CA GLU A 200 -1.16 15.22 14.98
C GLU A 200 -0.69 16.66 15.19
N VAL A 201 -0.06 17.24 14.16
CA VAL A 201 0.44 18.62 14.18
C VAL A 201 -0.06 19.34 12.92
N GLU A 202 -0.54 20.57 13.12
CA GLU A 202 -0.96 21.45 12.01
C GLU A 202 0.24 21.81 11.14
N GLY A 203 0.06 21.81 9.82
CA GLY A 203 1.12 22.20 8.88
C GLY A 203 1.49 23.68 9.06
N VAL A 204 2.79 23.98 8.99
CA VAL A 204 3.27 25.39 8.98
C VAL A 204 2.89 26.08 7.66
N GLU A 205 2.72 25.29 6.59
CA GLU A 205 2.38 25.75 5.25
C GLU A 205 1.28 24.87 4.66
N LYS A 206 0.45 25.43 3.78
CA LYS A 206 -0.58 24.67 3.06
C LYS A 206 0.07 23.71 2.08
N SER A 207 -0.48 22.51 1.93
CA SER A 207 -0.05 21.58 0.89
C SER A 207 -0.13 22.22 -0.51
N SER A 208 0.80 21.81 -1.36
CA SER A 208 0.85 22.21 -2.76
C SER A 208 0.39 21.05 -3.65
N SER A 209 0.13 21.34 -4.92
CA SER A 209 -0.12 20.31 -5.94
C SER A 209 1.16 19.59 -6.41
N ASP A 210 2.33 20.05 -5.97
CA ASP A 210 3.63 19.50 -6.33
C ASP A 210 4.11 18.50 -5.27
N LYS A 211 4.38 17.26 -5.70
CA LYS A 211 4.83 16.18 -4.80
C LYS A 211 6.22 16.47 -4.22
N GLU A 212 7.14 17.00 -5.02
CA GLU A 212 8.48 17.37 -4.51
C GLU A 212 8.38 18.55 -3.54
N GLY A 213 7.47 19.48 -3.81
CA GLY A 213 7.11 20.56 -2.90
C GLY A 213 6.58 20.04 -1.54
N ASN A 214 5.71 19.03 -1.56
CA ASN A 214 5.13 18.49 -0.32
C ASN A 214 6.16 17.71 0.53
N ASP A 215 7.07 16.96 -0.10
CA ASP A 215 8.19 16.34 0.60
C ASP A 215 9.06 17.38 1.32
N MET A 216 9.39 18.48 0.64
CA MET A 216 10.14 19.59 1.23
C MET A 216 9.37 20.28 2.37
N ILE A 217 8.06 20.45 2.24
CA ILE A 217 7.20 21.01 3.30
C ILE A 217 7.25 20.11 4.54
N ILE A 218 7.13 18.79 4.37
CA ILE A 218 7.18 17.84 5.49
C ILE A 218 8.55 17.84 6.16
N GLU A 219 9.64 17.83 5.37
CA GLU A 219 11.00 17.90 5.90
C GLU A 219 11.27 19.21 6.64
N HIS A 220 10.91 20.36 6.04
CA HIS A 220 11.05 21.67 6.65
C HIS A 220 10.23 21.78 7.95
N HIS A 221 9.01 21.24 7.96
CA HIS A 221 8.17 21.22 9.15
C HIS A 221 8.78 20.37 10.28
N CYS A 222 9.38 19.22 9.95
CA CYS A 222 10.10 18.40 10.93
C CYS A 222 11.31 19.15 11.50
N GLN A 223 12.09 19.82 10.66
CA GLN A 223 13.25 20.60 11.11
C GLN A 223 12.81 21.77 12.01
N PHE A 224 11.78 22.52 11.61
CA PHE A 224 11.23 23.63 12.38
C PHE A 224 10.69 23.19 13.75
N CYS A 225 9.87 22.14 13.78
CA CYS A 225 9.31 21.61 15.02
C CYS A 225 10.40 21.06 15.96
N SER A 226 11.43 20.40 15.41
CA SER A 226 12.57 19.91 16.21
C SER A 226 13.45 21.04 16.76
N GLN A 227 13.46 22.21 16.14
CA GLN A 227 14.16 23.40 16.66
C GLN A 227 13.36 24.13 17.73
N GLN A 228 12.03 24.15 17.63
CA GLN A 228 11.15 24.82 18.59
C GLN A 228 10.76 23.98 19.81
N THR A 229 10.86 22.66 19.68
CA THR A 229 10.53 21.71 20.75
C THR A 229 11.76 20.90 21.12
N ASP A 230 11.82 20.37 22.34
CA ASP A 230 12.94 19.50 22.76
C ASP A 230 12.81 18.06 22.18
N LEU A 231 12.04 17.90 21.09
CA LEU A 231 11.72 16.64 20.43
C LEU A 231 12.65 16.39 19.24
N TRP A 232 12.98 15.12 19.02
CA TRP A 232 13.72 14.68 17.84
C TRP A 232 12.75 14.11 16.80
N LEU A 233 12.69 14.75 15.64
CA LEU A 233 11.83 14.34 14.53
C LEU A 233 12.64 13.69 13.42
N ILE A 234 12.20 12.52 12.97
CA ILE A 234 12.88 11.74 11.94
C ILE A 234 11.92 11.53 10.78
N PHE A 235 12.26 12.06 9.61
CA PHE A 235 11.51 11.83 8.39
C PHE A 235 11.79 10.43 7.84
N VAL A 236 10.73 9.66 7.60
CA VAL A 236 10.81 8.29 7.08
C VAL A 236 10.30 8.30 5.65
N LYS A 237 11.20 8.05 4.70
CA LYS A 237 10.91 8.03 3.26
C LYS A 237 11.24 6.68 2.64
N HIS A 238 10.48 6.30 1.62
CA HIS A 238 10.81 5.15 0.78
C HIS A 238 12.07 5.46 -0.05
N LYS A 239 13.06 4.58 0.02
CA LYS A 239 14.27 4.68 -0.78
C LYS A 239 14.14 3.70 -1.95
N VAL A 240 14.15 4.25 -3.18
CA VAL A 240 14.22 3.50 -4.44
C VAL A 240 15.66 3.07 -4.71
#